data_AF-A0A2M7LA66-F1
#
_entry.id   AF-A0A2M7LA66-F1
#
_cell.length_a   1.000
_cell.length_b   1.000
_cell.length_c   1.000
_cell.angle_alpha   90.00
_cell.angle_beta   90.00
_cell.angle_gamma   90.00
#
_symmetry.space_group_name_H-M   'P 1'
#
loop_
_entity.id
_entity.type
_entity.pdbx_description
1 polymer ?
#
loop_
_entity_poly.entity_id
_entity_poly.type
_entity_poly.pdbx_seq_one_letter_code
_entity_poly.pdbx_strand_id
1 'polypeptide(L)'
;MNKLRLVLAAIGVFASFIMSSVTDAGEMYQCKGPGKFDSPVWQDTPCNGRSEVEHRKLHDYSKEDASTVGHGRFTSRQASDLIRARKIAVGMSKNDLIKSWGVPTETNTTLTGSGKRQQLVYGQMLNRSYVYMDERNEISSIQYSEAKKRPSNPTTGLGNVNTSGYGKYNKL
;
A
#
# COMPACT_ATOMS: atom_id res chain seq x y z
N MET A 1 67.04 -16.86 23.15
CA MET A 1 65.92 -17.82 23.29
C MET A 1 64.66 -17.02 23.54
N ASN A 2 63.69 -17.04 22.62
CA ASN A 2 62.25 -16.93 22.88
C ASN A 2 61.50 -17.15 21.56
N LYS A 3 60.83 -18.30 21.48
CA LYS A 3 59.88 -18.70 20.43
C LYS A 3 58.48 -18.26 20.91
N LEU A 4 57.61 -17.77 20.02
CA LEU A 4 56.18 -18.15 19.92
C LEU A 4 55.45 -17.18 18.96
N ARG A 5 55.13 -17.63 17.75
CA ARG A 5 53.84 -18.23 17.30
C ARG A 5 52.87 -17.17 16.75
N LEU A 6 53.04 -16.96 15.45
CA LEU A 6 52.08 -16.38 14.52
C LEU A 6 50.92 -17.38 14.34
N VAL A 7 49.70 -17.01 14.73
CA VAL A 7 48.49 -17.80 14.42
C VAL A 7 47.81 -17.14 13.22
N LEU A 8 48.01 -17.76 12.05
CA LEU A 8 47.24 -17.51 10.84
C LEU A 8 45.83 -18.10 11.02
N ALA A 9 44.83 -17.25 11.22
CA ALA A 9 43.44 -17.64 11.10
C ALA A 9 43.10 -17.72 9.60
N ALA A 10 43.01 -18.94 9.09
CA ALA A 10 42.61 -19.23 7.72
C ALA A 10 41.14 -18.79 7.49
N ILE A 11 40.97 -17.80 6.62
CA ILE A 11 39.67 -17.39 6.09
C ILE A 11 39.22 -18.48 5.11
N GLY A 12 38.40 -19.40 5.59
CA GLY A 12 37.72 -20.38 4.75
C GLY A 12 36.60 -19.69 3.96
N VAL A 13 36.91 -19.20 2.76
CA VAL A 13 35.92 -18.76 1.78
C VAL A 13 35.19 -20.01 1.28
N PHE A 14 34.07 -20.34 1.92
CA PHE A 14 33.12 -21.32 1.41
C PHE A 14 32.46 -20.70 0.17
N ALA A 15 33.08 -20.92 -0.99
CA ALA A 15 32.49 -20.63 -2.29
C ALA A 15 31.36 -21.64 -2.54
N SER A 16 30.20 -21.40 -1.94
CA SER A 16 28.95 -22.07 -2.29
C SER A 16 28.58 -21.67 -3.73
N PHE A 17 29.01 -22.49 -4.69
CA PHE A 17 28.49 -22.49 -6.05
C PHE A 17 27.00 -22.79 -5.97
N ILE A 18 26.18 -21.74 -5.93
CA ILE A 18 24.75 -21.85 -6.17
C ILE A 18 24.60 -22.23 -7.65
N MET A 19 24.41 -23.52 -7.91
CA MET A 19 23.95 -24.02 -9.21
C MET A 19 22.63 -23.34 -9.51
N SER A 20 22.72 -22.22 -10.24
CA SER A 20 21.56 -21.53 -10.77
C SER A 20 21.07 -22.41 -11.90
N SER A 21 19.90 -23.05 -11.70
CA SER A 21 19.19 -23.74 -12.76
C SER A 21 19.11 -22.78 -13.95
N VAL A 22 19.82 -23.10 -15.04
CA VAL A 22 19.68 -22.36 -16.29
C VAL A 22 18.24 -22.62 -16.69
N THR A 23 17.39 -21.63 -16.40
CA THR A 23 16.00 -21.66 -16.84
C THR A 23 16.11 -21.51 -18.35
N ASP A 24 15.80 -22.59 -19.05
CA ASP A 24 15.76 -22.60 -20.50
C ASP A 24 14.90 -21.40 -20.92
N ALA A 25 15.53 -20.42 -21.57
CA ALA A 25 14.85 -19.22 -22.02
C ALA A 25 13.97 -19.68 -23.19
N GLY A 26 12.74 -20.08 -22.88
CA GLY A 26 11.80 -20.60 -23.86
C GLY A 26 11.82 -19.74 -25.11
N GLU A 27 11.94 -20.40 -26.28
CA GLU A 27 11.98 -19.70 -27.55
C GLU A 27 10.72 -18.84 -27.69
N MET A 28 10.90 -17.52 -27.76
CA MET A 28 9.80 -16.57 -27.92
C MET A 28 9.63 -16.30 -29.42
N TYR A 29 8.47 -16.64 -29.98
CA TYR A 29 8.21 -16.53 -31.41
C TYR A 29 7.48 -15.22 -31.73
N GLN A 30 7.94 -14.53 -32.78
CA GLN A 30 7.28 -13.33 -33.30
C GLN A 30 6.28 -13.72 -34.39
N CYS A 31 4.99 -13.70 -34.07
CA CYS A 31 3.91 -14.02 -34.99
C CYS A 31 3.30 -12.75 -35.60
N LYS A 32 2.84 -12.82 -36.86
CA LYS A 32 2.06 -11.74 -37.48
C LYS A 32 0.67 -11.70 -36.85
N GLY A 33 0.29 -10.55 -36.31
CA GLY A 33 -1.04 -10.33 -35.73
C GLY A 33 -2.13 -10.26 -36.80
N PRO A 34 -3.38 -10.64 -36.50
CA PRO A 34 -4.50 -10.44 -37.41
C PRO A 34 -4.94 -8.97 -37.42
N GLY A 35 -5.13 -8.39 -38.60
CA GLY A 35 -5.73 -7.07 -38.77
C GLY A 35 -4.99 -6.15 -39.76
N LYS A 36 -5.51 -4.94 -39.94
CA LYS A 36 -4.94 -3.91 -40.84
C LYS A 36 -3.64 -3.29 -40.31
N PHE A 37 -3.27 -3.63 -39.07
CA PHE A 37 -2.05 -3.20 -38.41
C PHE A 37 -1.19 -4.46 -38.20
N ASP A 38 -0.05 -4.54 -38.91
CA ASP A 38 0.96 -5.61 -38.82
C ASP A 38 1.72 -5.57 -37.46
N SER A 39 1.01 -5.40 -36.36
CA SER A 39 1.61 -5.38 -35.03
C SER A 39 2.09 -6.79 -34.67
N PRO A 40 3.38 -6.98 -34.34
CA PRO A 40 3.88 -8.31 -33.98
C PRO A 40 3.31 -8.77 -32.65
N VAL A 41 2.90 -10.04 -32.58
CA VAL A 41 2.43 -10.71 -31.36
C VAL A 41 3.52 -11.69 -30.94
N TRP A 42 3.96 -11.60 -29.69
CA TRP A 42 4.97 -12.50 -29.12
C TRP A 42 4.28 -13.64 -28.37
N GLN A 43 4.67 -14.88 -28.65
CA GLN A 43 4.08 -16.07 -28.04
C GLN A 43 5.16 -17.10 -27.70
N ASP A 44 4.96 -17.84 -26.62
CA ASP A 44 5.84 -18.93 -26.18
C ASP A 44 5.61 -20.24 -26.98
N THR A 45 4.70 -20.20 -27.96
CA THR A 45 4.34 -21.35 -28.80
C THR A 45 4.58 -21.01 -30.27
N PRO A 46 5.14 -21.92 -31.09
CA PRO A 46 5.42 -21.64 -32.50
C PRO A 46 4.18 -21.16 -33.26
N CYS A 47 4.36 -20.17 -34.13
CA CYS A 47 3.27 -19.63 -34.94
C CYS A 47 2.71 -20.73 -35.86
N ASN A 48 1.49 -21.20 -35.60
CA ASN A 48 0.81 -22.09 -36.53
C ASN A 48 0.44 -21.30 -37.78
N GLY A 49 1.24 -21.42 -38.84
CA GLY A 49 1.13 -20.63 -40.09
C GLY A 49 -0.15 -20.79 -40.90
N ARG A 50 -1.21 -21.42 -40.35
CA ARG A 50 -2.51 -21.62 -41.00
C ARG A 50 -3.72 -21.22 -40.16
N SER A 51 -3.54 -20.91 -38.88
CA SER A 51 -4.63 -20.45 -38.02
C SER A 51 -4.40 -18.98 -37.69
N GLU A 52 -5.33 -18.14 -38.13
CA GLU A 52 -5.43 -16.76 -37.66
C GLU A 52 -5.48 -16.80 -36.12
N VAL A 53 -4.57 -16.08 -35.47
CA VAL A 53 -4.53 -16.04 -33.99
C VAL A 53 -5.88 -15.49 -33.54
N GLU A 54 -6.67 -16.30 -32.83
CA GLU A 54 -7.94 -15.84 -32.31
C GLU A 54 -7.68 -14.65 -31.38
N HIS A 55 -8.10 -13.45 -31.79
CA HIS A 55 -8.08 -12.30 -30.91
C HIS A 55 -8.95 -12.66 -29.72
N ARG A 56 -8.32 -12.82 -28.54
CA ARG A 56 -9.07 -12.84 -27.28
C ARG A 56 -9.89 -11.56 -27.26
N LYS A 57 -11.21 -11.69 -27.43
CA LYS A 57 -12.11 -10.55 -27.30
C LYS A 57 -11.84 -9.95 -25.94
N LEU A 58 -11.36 -8.71 -25.92
CA LEU A 58 -11.15 -8.00 -24.68
C LEU A 58 -12.49 -7.99 -23.95
N HIS A 59 -12.49 -8.44 -22.70
CA HIS A 59 -13.71 -8.43 -21.91
C HIS A 59 -14.15 -6.96 -21.74
N ASP A 60 -15.38 -6.65 -22.14
CA ASP A 60 -15.93 -5.31 -22.04
C ASP A 60 -16.45 -5.09 -20.62
N TYR A 61 -15.64 -4.42 -19.79
CA TYR A 61 -15.95 -4.11 -18.39
C TYR A 61 -16.86 -2.87 -18.23
N SER A 62 -17.40 -2.30 -19.31
CA SER A 62 -18.15 -1.04 -19.24
C SER A 62 -19.40 -1.11 -18.35
N LYS A 63 -20.06 -2.27 -18.29
CA LYS A 63 -21.26 -2.48 -17.46
C LYS A 63 -20.89 -2.61 -15.99
N GLU A 64 -19.83 -3.33 -15.69
CA GLU A 64 -19.28 -3.54 -14.36
C GLU A 64 -18.78 -2.20 -13.81
N ASP A 65 -18.05 -1.44 -14.61
CA ASP A 65 -17.53 -0.12 -14.26
C ASP A 65 -18.64 0.89 -13.90
N ALA A 66 -19.79 0.79 -14.57
CA ALA A 66 -20.95 1.66 -14.36
C ALA A 66 -21.84 1.22 -13.18
N SER A 67 -21.64 0.03 -12.62
CA SER A 67 -22.44 -0.48 -11.52
C SER A 67 -22.24 0.34 -10.24
N THR A 68 -23.32 0.61 -9.51
CA THR A 68 -23.26 1.23 -8.17
C THR A 68 -23.43 0.21 -7.04
N VAL A 69 -23.64 -1.07 -7.40
CA VAL A 69 -23.97 -2.12 -6.43
C VAL A 69 -22.80 -2.32 -5.46
N GLY A 70 -23.04 -2.04 -4.17
CA GLY A 70 -22.04 -2.16 -3.11
C GLY A 70 -21.11 -0.97 -2.92
N HIS A 71 -21.26 0.09 -3.73
CA HIS A 71 -20.38 1.26 -3.76
C HIS A 71 -21.04 2.55 -3.22
N GLY A 72 -22.25 2.43 -2.67
CA GLY A 72 -23.04 3.57 -2.19
C GLY A 72 -23.52 4.40 -3.38
N ARG A 73 -23.14 5.69 -3.40
CA ARG A 73 -23.52 6.63 -4.47
C ARG A 73 -22.55 6.65 -5.65
N PHE A 74 -21.45 5.91 -5.56
CA PHE A 74 -20.41 5.90 -6.58
C PHE A 74 -20.56 4.70 -7.49
N THR A 75 -20.11 4.86 -8.74
CA THR A 75 -19.89 3.74 -9.65
C THR A 75 -18.67 2.92 -9.23
N SER A 76 -18.58 1.65 -9.64
CA SER A 76 -17.44 0.77 -9.36
C SER A 76 -16.12 1.39 -9.82
N ARG A 77 -16.12 2.08 -10.96
CA ARG A 77 -14.95 2.81 -11.46
C ARG A 77 -14.55 3.96 -10.53
N GLN A 78 -15.49 4.83 -10.17
CA GLN A 78 -15.22 5.97 -9.28
C GLN A 78 -14.77 5.52 -7.88
N ALA A 79 -15.42 4.49 -7.32
CA ALA A 79 -15.04 3.93 -6.03
C ALA A 79 -13.62 3.35 -6.09
N SER A 80 -13.29 2.61 -7.15
CA SER A 80 -11.95 2.04 -7.34
C SER A 80 -10.87 3.11 -7.47
N ASP A 81 -11.16 4.23 -8.15
CA ASP A 81 -10.22 5.35 -8.28
C ASP A 81 -9.96 6.03 -6.92
N LEU A 82 -11.01 6.23 -6.11
CA LEU A 82 -10.87 6.78 -4.75
C LEU A 82 -10.09 5.84 -3.83
N ILE A 83 -10.39 4.54 -3.86
CA ILE A 83 -9.69 3.51 -3.07
C ILE A 83 -8.20 3.48 -3.42
N ARG A 84 -7.86 3.48 -4.71
CA ARG A 84 -6.47 3.49 -5.20
C ARG A 84 -5.73 4.73 -4.76
N ALA A 85 -6.40 5.88 -4.75
CA ALA A 85 -5.86 7.14 -4.28
C ALA A 85 -5.82 7.28 -2.75
N ARG A 86 -6.28 6.27 -1.98
CA ARG A 86 -6.43 6.33 -0.51
C ARG A 86 -7.29 7.51 -0.04
N LYS A 87 -8.29 7.88 -0.84
CA LYS A 87 -9.24 8.96 -0.56
C LYS A 87 -10.60 8.38 -0.18
N ILE A 88 -11.37 9.18 0.55
CA ILE A 88 -12.76 8.87 0.93
C ILE A 88 -13.65 10.05 0.55
N ALA A 89 -14.94 9.80 0.36
CA ALA A 89 -15.91 10.82 0.01
C ALA A 89 -17.27 10.51 0.62
N VAL A 90 -18.06 11.56 0.89
CA VAL A 90 -19.46 11.42 1.32
C VAL A 90 -20.25 10.63 0.27
N GLY A 91 -21.06 9.68 0.71
CA GLY A 91 -21.80 8.74 -0.13
C GLY A 91 -21.08 7.42 -0.44
N MET A 92 -19.82 7.26 -0.02
CA MET A 92 -19.08 6.00 -0.20
C MET A 92 -19.61 4.93 0.75
N SER A 93 -19.65 3.67 0.32
CA SER A 93 -20.06 2.57 1.19
C SER A 93 -19.02 2.31 2.30
N LYS A 94 -19.48 1.74 3.42
CA LYS A 94 -18.59 1.27 4.50
C LYS A 94 -17.47 0.35 4.01
N ASN A 95 -17.79 -0.54 3.08
CA ASN A 95 -16.83 -1.52 2.58
C ASN A 95 -15.73 -0.84 1.77
N ASP A 96 -16.06 0.15 0.95
CA ASP A 96 -15.09 0.89 0.16
C ASP A 96 -14.24 1.83 1.02
N LEU A 97 -14.83 2.42 2.05
CA LEU A 97 -14.09 3.13 3.09
C LEU A 97 -13.03 2.23 3.73
N ILE A 98 -13.40 1.00 4.12
CA ILE A 98 -12.47 0.04 4.73
C ILE A 98 -11.40 -0.39 3.73
N LYS A 99 -11.73 -0.57 2.45
CA LYS A 99 -10.72 -0.85 1.41
C LYS A 99 -9.75 0.33 1.23
N SER A 100 -10.25 1.57 1.30
CA SER A 100 -9.45 2.78 1.12
C SER A 100 -8.55 3.06 2.32
N TRP A 101 -9.10 3.15 3.53
CA TRP A 101 -8.39 3.59 4.74
C TRP A 101 -8.04 2.46 5.72
N GLY A 102 -8.51 1.24 5.47
CA GLY A 102 -8.34 0.10 6.37
C GLY A 102 -9.43 0.00 7.44
N VAL A 103 -9.19 -0.90 8.39
CA VAL A 103 -10.10 -1.14 9.52
C VAL A 103 -10.00 0.03 10.51
N PRO A 104 -11.13 0.61 10.95
CA PRO A 104 -11.11 1.68 11.94
C PRO A 104 -10.56 1.18 13.28
N THR A 105 -9.93 2.06 14.04
CA THR A 105 -9.42 1.76 15.38
C THR A 105 -10.56 1.51 16.37
N GLU A 106 -11.66 2.24 16.21
CA GLU A 106 -12.83 2.15 17.07
C GLU A 106 -14.11 2.35 16.24
N THR A 107 -15.18 1.67 16.62
CA THR A 107 -16.50 1.82 16.01
C THR A 107 -17.55 2.05 17.08
N ASN A 108 -18.09 3.26 17.12
CA ASN A 108 -19.15 3.65 18.02
C ASN A 108 -20.49 3.53 17.30
N THR A 109 -21.41 2.75 17.86
CA THR A 109 -22.76 2.57 17.30
C THR A 109 -23.79 3.14 18.26
N THR A 110 -24.65 4.02 17.76
CA THR A 110 -25.76 4.58 18.50
C THR A 110 -27.06 4.10 17.88
N LEU A 111 -27.89 3.44 18.70
CA LEU A 111 -29.24 3.01 18.34
C LEU A 111 -30.22 3.99 18.98
N THR A 112 -31.10 4.55 18.17
CA THR A 112 -32.15 5.49 18.59
C THR A 112 -33.50 4.99 18.10
N GLY A 113 -34.60 5.50 18.65
CA GLY A 113 -35.94 5.18 18.14
C GLY A 113 -36.14 5.53 16.66
N SER A 114 -35.35 6.48 16.13
CA SER A 114 -35.37 6.90 14.73
C SER A 114 -34.47 6.06 13.80
N GLY A 115 -33.55 5.24 14.33
CA GLY A 115 -32.63 4.46 13.49
C GLY A 115 -31.24 4.25 14.09
N LYS A 116 -30.34 3.72 13.25
CA LYS A 116 -28.96 3.35 13.61
C LYS A 116 -27.97 4.34 13.00
N ARG A 117 -27.10 4.91 13.84
CA ARG A 117 -25.95 5.71 13.40
C ARG A 117 -24.66 5.04 13.82
N GLN A 118 -23.65 5.04 12.94
CA GLN A 118 -22.31 4.57 13.28
C GLN A 118 -21.29 5.69 13.12
N GLN A 119 -20.31 5.73 14.00
CA GLN A 119 -19.14 6.58 13.91
C GLN A 119 -17.91 5.68 13.90
N LEU A 120 -17.08 5.85 12.88
CA LEU A 120 -15.83 5.11 12.69
C LEU A 120 -14.67 6.04 13.00
N VAL A 121 -13.77 5.62 13.89
CA VAL A 121 -12.63 6.42 14.33
C VAL A 121 -11.35 5.86 13.71
N TYR A 122 -10.62 6.73 13.04
CA TYR A 122 -9.32 6.44 12.42
C TYR A 122 -8.22 7.25 13.10
N GLY A 123 -7.07 6.61 13.35
CA GLY A 123 -5.87 7.27 13.89
C GLY A 123 -5.71 7.18 15.41
N GLN A 124 -4.53 7.59 15.91
CA GLN A 124 -4.14 7.50 17.31
C GLN A 124 -4.02 8.88 17.97
N MET A 125 -4.57 8.99 19.19
CA MET A 125 -4.56 10.14 20.13
C MET A 125 -4.73 11.55 19.54
N LEU A 126 -3.74 12.06 18.82
CA LEU A 126 -3.64 13.46 18.39
C LEU A 126 -4.18 13.71 16.98
N ASN A 127 -4.13 12.73 16.07
CA ASN A 127 -4.60 12.87 14.69
C ASN A 127 -5.77 11.91 14.43
N ARG A 128 -6.92 12.18 15.05
CA ARG A 128 -8.11 11.35 14.86
C ARG A 128 -8.97 11.89 13.71
N SER A 129 -9.43 11.00 12.86
CA SER A 129 -10.46 11.30 11.87
C SER A 129 -11.71 10.53 12.23
N TYR A 130 -12.85 11.21 12.19
CA TYR A 130 -14.15 10.64 12.50
C TYR A 130 -14.96 10.57 11.22
N VAL A 131 -15.49 9.39 10.91
CA VAL A 131 -16.34 9.16 9.75
C VAL A 131 -17.69 8.71 10.24
N TYR A 132 -18.74 9.44 9.89
CA TYR A 132 -20.10 9.13 10.30
C TYR A 132 -20.82 8.40 9.18
N MET A 133 -21.46 7.29 9.52
CA MET A 133 -22.25 6.46 8.61
C MET A 133 -23.73 6.69 8.85
N ASP A 134 -24.49 6.75 7.77
CA ASP A 134 -25.95 6.76 7.83
C ASP A 134 -26.54 5.34 7.97
N GLU A 135 -27.87 5.27 7.96
CA GLU A 135 -28.64 4.03 8.06
C GLU A 135 -28.46 3.10 6.85
N ARG A 136 -27.99 3.64 5.71
CA ARG A 136 -27.69 2.87 4.49
C ARG A 136 -26.26 2.34 4.46
N ASN A 137 -25.48 2.55 5.54
CA ASN A 137 -24.05 2.27 5.60
C ASN A 137 -23.24 3.06 4.55
N GLU A 138 -23.68 4.28 4.23
CA GLU A 138 -22.95 5.25 3.42
C GLU A 138 -22.32 6.33 4.31
N ILE A 139 -21.16 6.87 3.90
CA ILE A 139 -20.55 8.00 4.60
C ILE A 139 -21.49 9.21 4.51
N SER A 140 -21.95 9.73 5.64
CA SER A 140 -22.78 10.94 5.72
C SER A 140 -21.95 12.19 5.94
N SER A 141 -20.89 12.10 6.75
CA SER A 141 -19.98 13.21 7.03
C SER A 141 -18.61 12.74 7.48
N ILE A 142 -17.61 13.59 7.28
CA ILE A 142 -16.20 13.34 7.63
C ILE A 142 -15.73 14.53 8.46
N GLN A 143 -15.13 14.26 9.62
CA GLN A 143 -14.55 15.26 10.49
C GLN A 143 -13.08 14.93 10.73
N TYR A 144 -12.21 15.82 10.24
CA TYR A 144 -10.78 15.75 10.51
C TYR A 144 -10.50 16.51 11.81
N SER A 145 -9.90 15.85 12.80
CA SER A 145 -9.29 16.57 13.92
C SER A 145 -7.81 16.79 13.60
N GLU A 146 -7.42 18.05 13.47
CA GLU A 146 -6.01 18.40 13.50
C GLU A 146 -5.57 18.46 14.96
N ALA A 147 -4.47 17.78 15.29
CA ALA A 147 -3.80 18.01 16.55
C ALA A 147 -3.43 19.49 16.63
N LYS A 148 -4.08 20.27 17.51
CA LYS A 148 -3.52 21.56 17.88
C LYS A 148 -2.16 21.28 18.51
N LYS A 149 -1.07 21.68 17.83
CA LYS A 149 0.28 21.64 18.41
C LYS A 149 0.19 22.40 19.74
N ARG A 150 0.40 21.69 20.85
CA ARG A 150 0.53 22.38 22.15
C ARG A 150 1.68 23.38 21.98
N PRO A 151 1.49 24.67 22.34
CA PRO A 151 2.61 25.58 22.37
C PRO A 151 3.67 24.94 23.26
N SER A 152 4.85 24.70 22.70
CA SER A 152 6.00 24.33 23.51
C SER A 152 6.31 25.56 24.35
N ASN A 153 5.82 25.61 25.59
CA ASN A 153 6.32 26.59 26.53
C ASN A 153 7.83 26.30 26.64
N PRO A 154 8.71 27.25 26.27
CA PRO A 154 10.13 27.06 26.49
C PRO A 154 10.29 26.78 27.98
N THR A 155 10.78 25.60 28.33
CA THR A 155 11.08 25.27 29.72
C THR A 155 12.16 26.26 30.14
N THR A 156 11.82 27.23 30.99
CA THR A 156 12.75 28.25 31.48
C THR A 156 13.87 27.65 32.34
N GLY A 157 13.78 26.36 32.67
CA GLY A 157 14.91 25.59 33.14
C GLY A 157 15.68 25.05 31.95
N LEU A 158 16.87 25.60 31.68
CA LEU A 158 17.99 24.82 31.15
C LEU A 158 18.11 23.61 32.06
N GLY A 159 17.46 22.49 31.72
CA GLY A 159 17.60 21.25 32.46
C GLY A 159 19.09 21.00 32.65
N ASN A 160 19.52 20.70 33.87
CA ASN A 160 20.91 20.40 34.17
C ASN A 160 21.39 19.35 33.17
N VAL A 161 22.19 19.77 32.19
CA VAL A 161 22.88 18.86 31.30
C VAL A 161 23.95 18.24 32.16
N ASN A 162 23.67 17.08 32.72
CA ASN A 162 24.71 16.22 33.28
C ASN A 162 25.57 15.75 32.10
N THR A 163 26.52 16.59 31.69
CA THR A 163 27.60 16.21 30.78
C THR A 163 28.42 15.17 31.53
N SER A 164 28.10 13.88 31.35
CA SER A 164 28.95 12.81 31.87
C SER A 164 30.30 12.96 31.18
N GLY A 165 31.29 13.37 31.95
CA GLY A 165 32.54 13.91 31.45
C GLY A 165 33.28 12.99 30.50
N TYR A 166 33.82 13.58 29.45
CA TYR A 166 35.03 13.09 28.79
C TYR A 166 35.86 14.30 28.38
N GLY A 167 37.13 14.32 28.82
CA GLY A 167 38.16 15.18 28.25
C GLY A 167 38.86 16.15 29.20
N LYS A 168 39.59 15.64 30.20
CA LYS A 168 40.79 16.34 30.70
C LYS A 168 41.85 16.29 29.58
N TYR A 169 42.01 17.37 28.83
CA TYR A 169 43.20 17.55 27.99
C TYR A 169 44.31 18.14 28.86
N ASN A 170 45.36 17.35 29.09
CA ASN A 170 46.61 17.87 29.65
C ASN A 170 47.27 18.76 28.60
N LYS A 171 47.56 20.01 28.97
CA LYS A 171 48.45 20.89 28.19
C LYS A 171 49.89 20.37 28.35
N LEU A 172 50.57 20.21 27.21
CA LEU A 172 52.03 20.08 27.10
C LEU A 172 52.70 21.42 27.38
#